data_AF-A0A2N2SIC5-F1
#
_entry.id   AF-A0A2N2SIC5-F1
#
_cell.length_a   1.000
_cell.length_b   1.000
_cell.length_c   1.000
_cell.angle_alpha   90.00
_cell.angle_beta   90.00
_cell.angle_gamma   90.00
#
_symmetry.space_group_name_H-M   'P 1'
#
loop_
_entity.id
_entity.type
_entity.pdbx_description
1 polymer ?
#
loop_
_entity_poly.entity_id
_entity_poly.type
_entity_poly.pdbx_seq_one_letter_code
_entity_poly.pdbx_strand_id
1 'polypeptide(L)'
;MTIESLLDKAVKAVVKKEKGWEKAIAPPAKGPQAPTRGKGLPGATQQEGGGSGSFVEQDYTAREHWPERSVATSDGVFTVIWPPTKKLVGEGGQTIELKEPTP
;
A
#
# COMPACT_ATOMS: atom_id res chain seq x y z
N MET A 1 22.52 -12.34 -3.71
CA MET A 1 23.61 -12.27 -2.71
C MET A 1 23.89 -10.81 -2.45
N THR A 2 23.50 -10.29 -1.28
CA THR A 2 23.83 -8.91 -0.88
C THR A 2 25.27 -8.87 -0.43
N ILE A 3 26.09 -8.05 -1.09
CA ILE A 3 27.46 -7.78 -0.67
C ILE A 3 27.34 -6.91 0.58
N GLU A 4 27.52 -7.51 1.76
CA GLU A 4 27.57 -6.75 3.01
C GLU A 4 28.72 -5.74 2.92
N SER A 5 28.40 -4.47 3.16
CA SER A 5 29.40 -3.40 3.12
C SER A 5 30.45 -3.62 4.22
N LEU A 6 31.69 -3.21 3.98
CA LEU A 6 32.76 -3.28 5.00
C LEU A 6 32.37 -2.48 6.26
N LEU A 7 31.56 -1.44 6.08
CA LEU A 7 31.00 -0.64 7.16
C LEU A 7 30.04 -1.46 8.04
N ASP A 8 29.14 -2.24 7.44
CA ASP A 8 28.21 -3.09 8.20
C ASP A 8 28.94 -4.12 9.06
N LYS A 9 30.04 -4.69 8.54
CA LYS A 9 30.87 -5.62 9.31
C LYS A 9 31.57 -4.93 10.48
N ALA A 10 32.12 -3.74 10.26
CA ALA A 10 32.79 -2.97 11.31
C ALA A 10 31.79 -2.54 12.41
N VAL A 11 30.60 -2.07 12.04
CA VAL A 11 29.55 -1.69 12.98
C VAL A 11 29.08 -2.89 13.80
N LYS A 12 28.83 -4.05 13.17
CA LYS A 12 28.47 -5.30 13.88
C LYS A 12 29.55 -5.74 14.88
N ALA A 13 30.82 -5.61 14.52
CA ALA A 13 31.94 -5.98 15.40
C ALA A 13 32.03 -5.07 16.64
N VAL A 14 31.82 -3.76 16.48
CA VAL A 14 31.82 -2.79 17.60
C VAL A 14 30.64 -3.05 18.53
N VAL A 15 29.44 -3.25 17.98
CA VAL A 15 28.23 -3.52 18.76
C VAL A 15 28.38 -4.77 19.64
N LYS A 16 29.09 -5.81 19.15
CA LYS A 16 29.33 -7.04 19.90
C LYS A 16 30.38 -6.90 21.00
N LYS A 17 31.34 -5.97 20.83
CA LYS A 17 32.44 -5.75 21.76
C LYS A 17 32.02 -4.90 22.97
N GLU A 18 31.16 -3.91 22.75
CA GLU A 18 30.79 -2.93 23.76
C GLU A 18 29.49 -3.31 24.48
N LYS A 19 29.55 -3.44 25.82
CA LYS A 19 28.41 -3.90 26.62
C LYS A 19 27.25 -2.89 26.55
N GLY A 20 26.08 -3.34 26.10
CA GLY A 20 24.85 -2.54 26.05
C GLY A 20 24.56 -1.86 24.71
N TRP A 21 25.48 -1.92 23.75
CA TRP A 21 25.32 -1.33 22.42
C TRP A 21 24.32 -2.07 21.53
N GLU A 22 24.02 -3.32 21.84
CA GLU A 22 22.95 -4.09 21.18
C GLU A 22 21.59 -3.39 21.26
N LYS A 23 21.36 -2.62 22.34
CA LYS A 23 20.12 -1.84 22.52
C LYS A 23 20.07 -0.60 21.65
N ALA A 24 21.21 -0.06 21.22
CA ALA A 24 21.29 1.13 20.38
C ALA A 24 20.90 0.85 18.91
N ILE A 25 21.06 -0.40 18.47
CA ILE A 25 20.68 -0.85 17.12
C ILE A 25 19.39 -1.68 17.11
N ALA A 26 18.80 -1.94 18.28
CA ALA A 26 17.58 -2.71 18.38
C ALA A 26 16.43 -1.94 17.72
N PRO A 27 15.68 -2.57 16.80
CA PRO A 27 14.46 -1.95 16.29
C PRO A 27 13.51 -1.70 17.46
N PRO A 28 12.71 -0.61 17.44
CA PRO A 28 11.78 -0.30 18.50
C PRO A 28 10.79 -1.46 18.72
N ALA A 29 10.33 -1.60 19.97
CA ALA A 29 9.34 -2.61 20.32
C ALA A 29 8.10 -2.44 19.42
N LYS A 30 7.80 -3.45 18.61
CA LYS A 30 6.58 -3.48 17.80
C LYS A 30 5.45 -3.99 18.67
N GLY A 31 4.33 -3.26 18.69
CA GLY A 31 3.10 -3.72 19.33
C GLY A 31 2.54 -4.99 18.67
N PRO A 32 1.51 -5.62 19.27
CA PRO A 32 0.87 -6.78 18.70
C PRO A 32 0.38 -6.47 17.29
N GLN A 33 0.79 -7.29 16.33
CA GLN A 33 0.29 -7.23 14.98
C GLN A 33 -1.17 -7.71 14.98
N ALA A 34 -2.04 -7.03 14.22
CA ALA A 34 -3.44 -7.45 14.11
C ALA A 34 -3.53 -8.94 13.70
N PRO A 35 -4.44 -9.73 14.31
CA PRO A 35 -4.51 -11.18 14.10
C PRO A 35 -4.82 -11.56 12.64
N THR A 36 -5.39 -10.62 11.89
CA THR A 36 -5.81 -10.85 10.51
C THR A 36 -5.29 -9.70 9.65
N ARG A 37 -4.34 -10.01 8.74
CA ARG A 37 -4.13 -9.18 7.54
C ARG A 37 -5.11 -9.70 6.49
N GLY A 38 -6.08 -8.89 6.11
CA GLY A 38 -6.89 -9.16 4.93
C GLY A 38 -5.96 -9.27 3.73
N LYS A 39 -5.79 -10.47 3.18
CA LYS A 39 -5.29 -10.62 1.81
C LYS A 39 -6.49 -10.36 0.94
N GLY A 40 -6.64 -9.12 0.44
CA GLY A 40 -7.56 -8.90 -0.67
C GLY A 40 -7.15 -9.88 -1.76
N LEU A 41 -8.02 -10.84 -2.08
CA LEU A 41 -7.82 -11.59 -3.31
C LEU A 41 -7.93 -10.55 -4.42
N PRO A 42 -6.95 -10.42 -5.33
CA PRO A 42 -7.25 -9.77 -6.59
C PRO A 42 -8.43 -10.54 -7.16
N GLY A 43 -9.56 -9.85 -7.35
CA GLY A 43 -10.76 -10.46 -7.89
C GLY A 43 -10.37 -11.20 -9.16
N ALA A 44 -10.86 -12.43 -9.31
CA ALA A 44 -10.75 -13.19 -10.54
C ALA A 44 -11.54 -12.45 -11.64
N THR A 45 -10.96 -11.36 -12.12
CA THR A 45 -11.39 -10.69 -13.32
C THR A 45 -10.62 -11.39 -14.42
N GLN A 46 -11.28 -12.35 -15.07
CA GLN A 46 -10.91 -12.69 -16.44
C GLN A 46 -11.06 -11.40 -17.24
N GLN A 47 -9.95 -10.71 -17.43
CA GLN A 47 -9.81 -9.69 -18.44
C GLN A 47 -8.78 -10.23 -19.41
N GLU A 48 -9.28 -10.80 -20.51
CA GLU A 48 -8.49 -11.03 -21.72
C GLU A 48 -7.93 -9.67 -22.14
N GLY A 49 -6.62 -9.50 -21.96
CA GLY A 49 -5.96 -8.22 -22.18
C GLY A 49 -4.57 -8.24 -21.58
N GLY A 50 -3.68 -9.01 -22.19
CA GLY A 50 -2.28 -9.05 -21.81
C GLY A 50 -1.65 -7.66 -21.93
N GLY A 51 -1.23 -7.13 -20.79
CA GLY A 51 -0.39 -5.95 -20.69
C GLY A 51 0.37 -6.02 -19.38
N SER A 52 1.64 -6.41 -19.46
CA SER A 52 2.64 -6.15 -18.40
C SER A 52 2.92 -4.64 -18.35
N GLY A 53 1.89 -3.84 -18.16
CA GLY A 53 1.95 -2.39 -18.01
C GLY A 53 1.95 -2.07 -16.53
N SER A 54 2.92 -1.28 -16.09
CA SER A 54 2.87 -0.66 -14.78
C SER A 54 1.55 0.11 -14.69
N PHE A 55 0.71 -0.15 -13.68
CA PHE A 55 -0.50 0.63 -13.41
C PHE A 55 -0.07 2.00 -12.84
N VAL A 56 0.53 2.82 -13.70
CA VAL A 56 0.96 4.18 -13.40
C VAL A 56 -0.08 5.10 -13.96
N GLU A 57 -0.76 5.77 -13.04
CA GLU A 57 -1.63 6.87 -13.38
C GLU A 57 -0.80 8.08 -13.79
N GLN A 58 -1.23 8.77 -14.85
CA GLN A 58 -0.53 9.94 -15.36
C GLN A 58 -0.75 11.17 -14.48
N ASP A 59 -2.01 11.41 -14.07
CA ASP A 59 -2.38 12.51 -13.19
C ASP A 59 -3.71 12.23 -12.48
N TYR A 60 -3.81 12.62 -11.20
CA TYR A 60 -5.00 12.46 -10.38
C TYR A 60 -6.16 13.38 -10.81
N THR A 61 -5.88 14.44 -11.56
CA THR A 61 -6.91 15.36 -12.05
C THR A 61 -7.73 14.79 -13.21
N ALA A 62 -7.19 13.78 -13.91
CA ALA A 62 -7.85 13.11 -15.03
C ALA A 62 -8.89 12.06 -14.60
N ARG A 63 -9.10 11.89 -13.29
CA ARG A 63 -10.07 10.94 -12.74
C ARG A 63 -11.49 11.46 -12.93
N GLU A 64 -12.38 10.60 -13.42
CA GLU A 64 -13.81 10.86 -13.32
C GLU A 64 -14.35 10.14 -12.08
N HIS A 65 -15.27 10.79 -11.37
CA HIS A 65 -15.85 10.28 -10.13
C HIS A 65 -17.34 10.04 -10.26
N TRP A 66 -17.85 9.06 -9.52
CA TRP A 66 -19.27 8.93 -9.21
C TRP A 66 -19.70 10.01 -8.20
N PRO A 67 -21.01 10.25 -8.03
CA PRO A 67 -21.52 11.12 -6.98
C PRO A 67 -20.96 10.77 -5.61
N GLU A 68 -20.82 11.78 -4.74
CA GLU A 68 -20.35 11.59 -3.37
C GLU A 68 -21.19 10.57 -2.61
N ARG A 69 -20.50 9.77 -1.80
CA ARG A 69 -21.13 8.78 -0.93
C ARG A 69 -20.66 8.97 0.50
N SER A 70 -21.58 8.67 1.42
CA SER A 70 -21.32 8.65 2.86
C SER A 70 -21.42 7.22 3.37
N VAL A 71 -20.37 6.71 4.01
CA VAL A 71 -20.45 5.45 4.77
C VAL A 71 -20.09 5.72 6.22
N ALA A 72 -20.99 5.30 7.11
CA ALA A 72 -20.75 5.32 8.54
C ALA A 72 -19.91 4.12 8.93
N THR A 73 -19.01 4.32 9.89
CA THR A 73 -18.33 3.22 10.56
C THR A 73 -19.36 2.34 11.28
N SER A 74 -19.04 1.06 11.50
CA SER A 74 -19.96 0.11 12.13
C SER A 74 -20.38 0.51 13.55
N ASP A 75 -19.55 1.31 14.23
CA ASP A 75 -19.82 1.89 15.55
C ASP A 75 -20.53 3.26 15.48
N GLY A 76 -20.76 3.79 14.28
CA GLY A 76 -21.46 5.07 14.05
C GLY A 76 -20.69 6.32 14.47
N VAL A 77 -19.42 6.18 14.89
CA VAL A 77 -18.63 7.28 15.43
C VAL A 77 -18.13 8.22 14.33
N PHE A 78 -17.85 7.69 13.14
CA PHE A 78 -17.37 8.47 12.01
C PHE A 78 -18.19 8.18 10.75
N THR A 79 -18.39 9.23 9.96
CA THR A 79 -18.92 9.12 8.61
C THR A 79 -17.86 9.57 7.64
N VAL A 80 -17.48 8.69 6.72
CA VAL A 80 -16.55 9.02 5.65
C VAL A 80 -17.36 9.44 4.44
N ILE A 81 -17.14 10.67 3.99
CA ILE A 81 -17.69 11.19 2.73
C ILE A 81 -16.57 11.11 1.70
N TRP A 82 -16.80 10.38 0.62
CA TRP A 82 -15.85 10.35 -0.50
C TRP A 82 -16.57 10.21 -1.84
N PRO A 83 -16.04 10.83 -2.91
CA PRO A 83 -16.47 10.59 -4.29
C PRO A 83 -15.74 9.36 -4.87
N PRO A 84 -16.41 8.22 -5.11
CA PRO A 84 -15.75 7.03 -5.63
C PRO A 84 -15.22 7.24 -7.05
N THR A 85 -14.03 6.73 -7.34
CA THR A 85 -13.47 6.81 -8.69
C THR A 85 -14.27 5.95 -9.67
N LYS A 86 -14.71 6.56 -10.77
CA LYS A 86 -15.40 5.91 -11.89
C LYS A 86 -14.42 5.50 -12.98
N LYS A 87 -13.45 6.36 -13.29
CA LYS A 87 -12.55 6.17 -14.43
C LYS A 87 -11.17 6.74 -14.14
N LEU A 88 -10.15 6.05 -14.62
CA LEU A 88 -8.75 6.44 -14.55
C LEU A 88 -8.18 6.49 -15.97
N VAL A 89 -7.28 7.45 -16.21
CA VAL A 89 -6.47 7.51 -17.43
C VAL A 89 -5.02 7.21 -17.06
N GLY A 90 -4.52 6.08 -17.52
CA GLY A 90 -3.15 5.63 -17.31
C GLY A 90 -2.17 6.26 -18.30
N GLU A 91 -0.88 6.12 -17.99
CA GLU A 91 0.21 6.54 -18.87
C GLU A 91 0.07 5.86 -20.26
N GLY A 92 0.15 6.66 -21.33
CA GLY A 92 -0.08 6.19 -22.70
C GLY A 92 -1.55 6.21 -23.16
N GLY A 93 -2.45 6.84 -22.39
CA GLY A 93 -3.84 7.08 -22.80
C GLY A 93 -4.77 5.88 -22.58
N GLN A 94 -4.31 4.84 -21.88
CA GLN A 94 -5.16 3.71 -21.53
C GLN A 94 -6.24 4.14 -20.52
N THR A 95 -7.48 3.75 -20.77
CA THR A 95 -8.59 4.07 -19.87
C THR A 95 -9.00 2.84 -19.09
N ILE A 96 -9.17 2.99 -17.78
CA ILE A 96 -9.70 1.95 -16.88
C ILE A 96 -11.02 2.45 -16.30
N GLU A 97 -12.10 1.73 -16.56
CA GLU A 97 -13.41 1.98 -15.96
C GLU A 97 -13.61 1.06 -14.75
N LEU A 98 -14.03 1.65 -13.63
CA LEU A 98 -14.29 0.97 -12.38
C LEU A 98 -15.80 0.82 -12.18
N LYS A 99 -16.22 -0.37 -11.73
CA LYS A 99 -17.61 -0.62 -11.37
C LYS A 99 -18.02 0.28 -10.20
N GLU A 100 -19.27 0.70 -10.23
CA GLU A 100 -19.84 1.45 -9.11
C GLU A 100 -19.76 0.59 -7.83
N PRO A 101 -19.24 1.14 -6.71
CA PRO A 101 -19.16 0.39 -5.47
C PRO A 101 -20.58 0.07 -4.97
N THR A 102 -20.78 -1.13 -4.46
CA THR A 102 -22.02 -1.48 -3.75
C THR A 102 -21.98 -0.94 -2.32
N PRO A 103 -23.13 -0.60 -1.71
CA PRO A 103 -23.23 -0.23 -0.30
C PRO A 103 -22.73 -1.34 0.64
#